data_AF-A0A832CUS4-F1
#
_entry.id   AF-A0A832CUS4-F1
#
_cell.length_a   1.000
_cell.length_b   1.000
_cell.length_c   1.000
_cell.angle_alpha   90.00
_cell.angle_beta   90.00
_cell.angle_gamma   90.00
#
_symmetry.space_group_name_H-M   'P 1'
#
loop_
_entity.id
_entity.type
_entity.pdbx_description
1 polymer ?
#
loop_
_entity_poly.entity_id
_entity_poly.type
_entity_poly.pdbx_seq_one_letter_code
_entity_poly.pdbx_strand_id
1 'polypeptide(L)' 'MDDSKESLSNKPWNAVCPVKGNPIEEDTPTVEYNGKVYGFCCPGCDTKFAKNPEKYAKNLSEDGKRFIGKK' A
#
# COMPACT_ATOMS: atom_id res chain seq x y z
N MET A 1 4.45 -12.08 29.86
CA MET A 1 3.19 -12.47 29.19
C MET A 1 3.01 -11.43 28.09
N ASP A 2 2.98 -11.71 26.80
CA ASP A 2 2.73 -12.95 26.08
C ASP A 2 3.23 -12.72 24.64
N ASP A 3 3.80 -13.77 24.06
CA ASP A 3 3.93 -14.08 22.64
C ASP A 3 4.45 -12.99 21.66
N SER A 4 5.70 -13.02 21.24
CA SER A 4 6.13 -13.91 20.15
C SER A 4 5.12 -14.03 19.00
N LYS A 5 4.81 -12.94 18.30
CA LYS A 5 4.51 -13.04 16.86
C LYS A 5 5.56 -12.30 16.05
N GLU A 6 6.73 -12.93 15.96
CA GLU A 6 7.56 -12.75 14.78
C GLU A 6 6.70 -13.07 13.56
N SER A 7 6.46 -12.06 12.73
CA SER A 7 6.00 -12.21 11.35
C SER A 7 6.61 -11.07 10.55
N LEU A 8 7.94 -11.02 10.58
CA LEU A 8 8.71 -10.30 9.57
C LEU A 8 8.36 -10.91 8.21
N SER A 9 7.67 -10.17 7.33
CA SER A 9 8.12 -9.97 5.93
C SER A 9 7.14 -9.24 4.98
N ASN A 10 5.91 -8.91 5.37
CA ASN A 10 4.96 -8.25 4.42
C ASN A 10 4.66 -6.77 4.70
N LYS A 11 5.56 -6.04 5.38
CA LYS A 11 5.32 -4.60 5.63
C LYS A 11 5.24 -3.85 4.29
N PRO A 12 4.09 -3.24 3.94
CA PRO A 12 4.00 -2.44 2.74
C PRO A 12 4.96 -1.26 2.83
N TRP A 13 5.57 -0.93 1.70
CA TRP A 13 6.51 0.17 1.58
C TRP A 13 5.80 1.53 1.79
N ASN A 14 4.53 1.59 1.38
CA ASN A 14 3.66 2.75 1.57
C ASN A 14 2.97 2.70 2.94
N ALA A 15 2.57 3.88 3.42
CA ALA A 15 1.75 4.03 4.63
C ALA A 15 0.31 4.49 4.32
N VAL A 16 0.04 4.85 3.06
CA VAL A 16 -1.30 5.23 2.60
C VAL A 16 -1.65 4.52 1.29
N CYS A 17 -2.93 4.19 1.15
CA CYS A 17 -3.50 3.49 0.01
C CYS A 17 -3.40 4.38 -1.24
N PRO A 18 -2.76 3.92 -2.33
CA PRO A 18 -2.58 4.72 -3.55
C PRO A 18 -3.90 5.00 -4.29
N VAL A 19 -4.95 4.23 -3.96
CA VAL A 19 -6.29 4.33 -4.59
C VAL A 19 -7.18 5.34 -3.88
N LYS A 20 -7.23 5.28 -2.54
CA LYS A 20 -8.15 6.10 -1.72
C LYS A 20 -7.46 7.18 -0.87
N GLY A 21 -6.16 7.09 -0.65
CA GLY A 21 -5.41 7.98 0.25
C GLY A 21 -5.57 7.67 1.74
N ASN A 22 -6.27 6.59 2.10
CA ASN A 22 -6.47 6.17 3.49
C ASN A 22 -5.23 5.45 4.04
N PRO A 23 -4.97 5.49 5.36
CA PRO A 23 -3.90 4.72 5.98
C PRO A 23 -4.08 3.22 5.71
N ILE A 24 -2.96 2.52 5.56
CA ILE A 24 -2.95 1.05 5.40
C ILE A 24 -2.74 0.40 6.76
N GLU A 25 -3.46 -0.67 6.99
CA GLU A 25 -3.35 -1.47 8.20
C GLU A 25 -2.38 -2.63 7.96
N GLU A 26 -1.86 -3.20 9.04
CA GLU A 26 -0.83 -4.24 9.01
C GLU A 26 -1.34 -5.56 8.41
N ASP A 27 -2.65 -5.80 8.50
CA ASP A 27 -3.35 -6.98 7.99
C ASP A 27 -4.06 -6.65 6.66
N THR A 28 -3.29 -6.19 5.67
CA THR A 28 -3.85 -5.80 4.37
C THR A 28 -3.17 -6.47 3.18
N PRO A 29 -3.89 -6.66 2.06
CA PRO A 29 -3.28 -7.17 0.84
C PRO A 29 -2.22 -6.20 0.34
N THR A 30 -1.07 -6.76 -0.05
CA THR A 30 0.06 -6.03 -0.64
C THR A 30 0.36 -6.54 -2.04
N VAL A 31 0.71 -5.65 -2.97
CA VAL A 31 1.13 -5.98 -4.34
C VAL A 31 2.51 -5.41 -4.60
N GLU A 32 3.40 -6.22 -5.16
CA GLU A 32 4.69 -5.73 -5.62
C GLU A 32 4.55 -5.07 -7.00
N TYR A 33 5.04 -3.84 -7.11
CA TYR A 33 5.05 -3.10 -8.36
C TYR A 33 6.32 -2.26 -8.45
N ASN A 34 7.07 -2.39 -9.55
CA ASN A 34 8.29 -1.62 -9.79
C ASN A 34 9.35 -1.79 -8.67
N GLY A 35 9.49 -3.02 -8.15
CA GLY A 35 10.40 -3.34 -7.04
C GLY A 35 10.01 -2.75 -5.69
N LYS A 36 8.79 -2.19 -5.56
CA LYS A 36 8.23 -1.64 -4.32
C LYS A 36 6.97 -2.40 -3.93
N VAL A 37 6.78 -2.65 -2.64
CA VAL A 37 5.59 -3.34 -2.12
C VAL A 37 4.51 -2.31 -1.78
N TYR A 38 3.39 -2.33 -2.49
CA TYR A 38 2.25 -1.44 -2.24
C TYR A 38 1.15 -2.16 -1.46
N GLY A 39 0.88 -1.72 -0.24
CA GLY A 39 -0.28 -2.12 0.57
C GLY A 39 -1.54 -1.34 0.24
N PHE A 40 -2.67 -1.94 0.55
CA PHE A 40 -3.99 -1.36 0.30
C PHE A 40 -4.92 -1.40 1.51
N CYS A 41 -5.66 -0.33 1.77
CA CYS A 41 -6.52 -0.26 2.96
C CYS A 41 -7.75 -1.19 2.94
N CYS A 42 -8.11 -1.80 1.80
CA CYS A 42 -9.27 -2.68 1.67
C CYS A 42 -9.06 -3.75 0.58
N PRO A 43 -9.69 -4.93 0.71
CA PRO A 43 -9.80 -5.87 -0.41
C PRO A 43 -10.56 -5.20 -1.57
N GLY A 44 -9.98 -5.26 -2.78
CA GLY A 44 -10.49 -4.63 -4.00
C GLY A 44 -9.79 -3.32 -4.38
N CYS A 45 -8.98 -2.74 -3.49
CA CYS A 45 -8.06 -1.67 -3.88
C CYS A 45 -6.90 -2.21 -4.73
N ASP A 46 -6.47 -3.46 -4.50
CA ASP A 46 -5.56 -4.21 -5.35
C ASP A 46 -6.09 -4.31 -6.80
N THR A 47 -7.36 -4.65 -7.01
CA THR A 47 -7.96 -4.68 -8.36
C THR A 47 -7.96 -3.31 -9.04
N LYS A 48 -8.27 -2.24 -8.29
CA LYS A 48 -8.20 -0.88 -8.82
C LYS A 48 -6.77 -0.51 -9.18
N PHE A 49 -5.84 -0.81 -8.28
CA PHE A 49 -4.42 -0.60 -8.51
C PHE A 49 -3.93 -1.37 -9.73
N ALA A 50 -4.23 -2.66 -9.85
CA ALA A 50 -3.88 -3.50 -10.99
C ALA A 50 -4.42 -2.98 -12.32
N LYS A 51 -5.59 -2.32 -12.34
CA LYS A 51 -6.11 -1.66 -13.55
C LYS A 51 -5.27 -0.47 -14.00
N ASN A 52 -4.72 0.31 -13.07
CA ASN A 52 -3.94 1.52 -13.40
C ASN A 52 -2.79 1.76 -12.39
N PRO A 53 -1.81 0.84 -12.27
CA PRO A 53 -0.85 0.88 -11.18
C PRO A 53 0.08 2.09 -11.30
N GLU A 54 0.43 2.51 -12.51
CA GLU A 54 1.18 3.76 -12.75
C GLU A 54 0.46 5.00 -12.23
N LYS A 55 -0.86 5.12 -12.49
CA LYS A 55 -1.65 6.28 -12.08
C LYS A 55 -1.73 6.36 -10.56
N TYR A 56 -1.95 5.22 -9.91
CA TYR A 56 -2.08 5.14 -8.46
C TYR A 56 -0.72 5.23 -7.75
N ALA A 57 0.33 4.64 -8.30
CA ALA A 57 1.70 4.78 -7.79
C ALA A 57 2.18 6.24 -7.85
N LYS A 58 1.85 6.98 -8.91
CA LYS A 58 2.13 8.43 -9.04
C LYS A 58 1.32 9.29 -8.05
N ASN A 59 0.23 8.77 -7.50
CA ASN A 59 -0.51 9.45 -6.43
C ASN A 59 0.17 9.31 -5.06
N LEU A 60 1.26 8.54 -4.96
CA LEU A 60 2.05 8.43 -3.74
C LEU A 60 3.36 9.21 -3.88
N SER A 61 3.80 9.78 -2.76
CA SER A 61 5.13 10.39 -2.65
C SER A 61 6.21 9.39 -3.00
N GLU A 62 7.40 9.88 -3.31
CA GLU A 62 8.55 9.02 -3.58
C GLU A 62 8.77 7.99 -2.49
N ASP A 63 8.43 8.28 -1.22
CA ASP A 63 8.50 7.44 -0.02
C ASP A 63 7.25 6.57 0.27
N GLY A 64 6.17 6.66 -0.52
CA GLY A 64 4.92 5.90 -0.29
C GLY A 64 4.14 6.31 0.97
N LYS A 65 4.66 7.20 1.81
CA LYS A 65 4.07 7.57 3.10
C LYS A 65 3.02 8.68 3.02
N ARG A 66 2.93 9.37 1.88
CA ARG A 66 2.03 10.51 1.69
C ARG A 66 1.32 10.42 0.35
N PHE A 67 0.02 10.69 0.33
CA PHE A 67 -0.78 10.77 -0.88
C PHE A 67 -0.61 12.16 -1.50
N ILE A 68 -0.06 12.21 -2.71
CA ILE A 68 0.22 13.42 -3.51
C ILE A 68 -0.68 13.54 -4.75
N GLY A 69 -1.62 12.61 -4.94
CA GLY A 69 -2.51 12.60 -6.09
C GLY A 69 -3.23 13.94 -6.26
N LYS A 70 -2.95 14.64 -7.36
CA LYS A 70 -3.67 15.86 -7.75
C LYS A 70 -5.11 15.47 -8.09
N LYS A 71 -6.06 16.13 -7.43
CA LYS A 71 -7.49 16.05 -7.72
C LYS A 71 -7.79 16.61 -9.10
#